data_AF-A0A846AJA3-F1
#
_entry.id   AF-A0A846AJA3-F1
#
_cell.length_a   1.000
_cell.length_b   1.000
_cell.length_c   1.000
_cell.angle_alpha   90.00
_cell.angle_beta   90.00
_cell.angle_gamma   90.00
#
_symmetry.space_group_name_H-M   'P 1'
#
loop_
_entity.id
_entity.type
_entity.pdbx_description
1 polymer ?
#
loop_
_entity_poly.entity_id
_entity_poly.type
_entity_poly.pdbx_seq_one_letter_code
_entity_poly.pdbx_strand_id
1 'polypeptide(L)'
;MLTQSSANARQYSKHPKTFPLLKNRAKKDPDENVRVKALQKIATGWKNHQETLPLLKQLVQSDDRSDVRVEALQQIVTGWKNYPETLEFLKQQVQSDRNSDVRCEALQQIVTGWKNHPGMFQLFYNCALKDPYQHPDAFFLGEDNPRRVALEAIAKKYPNHPKTLPLLKNRAKKDPDENVRSEAIKRIANGWKDDPGIFNFLGNCALQDPFKNKDDSYLFPNNPRKTALEAIADAKLR
;
A
#
# COMPACT_ATOMS: atom_id res chain seq x y z
N MET A 1 -6.24 23.76 -31.19
CA MET A 1 -7.17 22.82 -31.86
C MET A 1 -7.68 21.82 -30.83
N LEU A 2 -8.90 22.01 -30.33
CA LEU A 2 -9.59 20.95 -29.58
C LEU A 2 -10.06 19.92 -30.61
N THR A 3 -9.54 18.70 -30.54
CA THR A 3 -9.84 17.64 -31.51
C THR A 3 -11.32 17.27 -31.48
N GLN A 4 -11.89 16.87 -32.62
CA GLN A 4 -13.29 16.46 -32.78
C GLN A 4 -13.72 15.37 -31.77
N SER A 5 -12.78 14.55 -31.29
CA SER A 5 -13.02 13.58 -30.20
C SER A 5 -13.37 14.22 -28.86
N SER A 6 -12.77 15.37 -28.53
CA SER A 6 -13.07 16.13 -27.30
C SER A 6 -14.43 16.82 -27.35
N ALA A 7 -14.86 17.25 -28.55
CA ALA A 7 -16.18 17.83 -28.77
C ALA A 7 -17.29 16.77 -28.62
N ASN A 8 -17.11 15.59 -29.24
CA ASN A 8 -18.05 14.47 -29.13
C ASN A 8 -18.14 13.95 -27.70
N ALA A 9 -17.01 13.82 -26.99
CA ALA A 9 -16.99 13.40 -25.58
C ALA A 9 -17.80 14.33 -24.66
N ARG A 10 -17.77 15.64 -24.90
CA ARG A 10 -18.58 16.64 -24.18
C ARG A 10 -20.07 16.57 -24.53
N GLN A 11 -20.43 16.13 -25.74
CA GLN A 11 -21.82 15.96 -26.13
C GLN A 11 -22.42 14.68 -25.53
N TYR A 12 -21.66 13.59 -25.52
CA TYR A 12 -22.10 12.34 -24.87
C TYR A 12 -22.20 12.46 -23.36
N SER A 13 -21.34 13.23 -22.68
CA SER A 13 -21.47 13.43 -21.23
C SER A 13 -22.74 14.19 -20.83
N LYS A 14 -23.31 15.01 -21.71
CA LYS A 14 -24.58 15.71 -21.50
C LYS A 14 -25.81 14.85 -21.76
N HIS A 15 -25.65 13.69 -22.40
CA HIS A 15 -26.78 12.82 -22.70
C HIS A 15 -27.26 12.10 -21.42
N PRO A 16 -28.56 12.14 -21.07
CA PRO A 16 -29.06 11.69 -19.78
C PRO A 16 -28.86 10.19 -19.52
N LYS A 17 -28.70 9.38 -20.58
CA LYS A 17 -28.45 7.93 -20.46
C LYS A 17 -26.99 7.56 -20.22
N THR A 18 -26.06 8.50 -20.31
CA THR A 18 -24.62 8.19 -20.23
C THR A 18 -24.22 7.75 -18.83
N PHE A 19 -24.67 8.47 -17.80
CA PHE A 19 -24.40 8.06 -16.42
C PHE A 19 -25.03 6.70 -16.07
N PRO A 20 -26.33 6.43 -16.35
CA PRO A 20 -26.90 5.09 -16.16
C PRO A 20 -26.14 3.96 -16.87
N LEU A 21 -25.70 4.20 -18.11
CA LEU A 21 -24.93 3.21 -18.88
C LEU A 21 -23.58 2.92 -18.23
N LEU A 22 -22.81 3.97 -17.91
CA LEU A 22 -21.50 3.81 -17.26
C LEU A 22 -21.66 3.17 -15.88
N LYS A 23 -22.66 3.57 -15.09
CA LYS A 23 -22.95 2.98 -13.78
C LYS A 23 -23.24 1.49 -13.90
N ASN A 24 -23.99 1.07 -14.93
CA ASN A 24 -24.24 -0.34 -15.18
C ASN A 24 -22.95 -1.10 -15.49
N ARG A 25 -22.11 -0.56 -16.38
CA ARG A 25 -20.80 -1.15 -16.74
C ARG A 25 -19.87 -1.25 -15.54
N ALA A 26 -19.74 -0.18 -14.75
CA ALA A 26 -18.95 -0.15 -13.54
C ALA A 26 -19.35 -1.22 -12.50
N LYS A 27 -20.61 -1.67 -12.48
CA LYS A 27 -21.12 -2.64 -11.50
C LYS A 27 -21.16 -4.08 -11.98
N LYS A 28 -21.32 -4.31 -13.28
CA LYS A 28 -21.75 -5.62 -13.80
C LYS A 28 -20.97 -6.10 -15.01
N ASP A 29 -20.10 -5.28 -15.57
CA ASP A 29 -19.33 -5.73 -16.73
C ASP A 29 -18.39 -6.87 -16.32
N PRO A 30 -18.34 -7.99 -17.06
CA PRO A 30 -17.47 -9.11 -16.72
C PRO A 30 -15.99 -8.74 -16.76
N ASP A 31 -15.59 -7.77 -17.59
CA ASP A 31 -14.20 -7.33 -17.71
C ASP A 31 -13.88 -6.23 -16.68
N GLU A 32 -12.95 -6.49 -15.75
CA GLU A 32 -12.48 -5.49 -14.78
C GLU A 32 -11.97 -4.21 -15.43
N ASN A 33 -11.35 -4.30 -16.61
CA ASN A 33 -10.81 -3.13 -17.30
C ASN A 33 -11.94 -2.22 -17.78
N VAL A 34 -13.08 -2.80 -18.17
CA VAL A 34 -14.28 -2.03 -18.51
C VAL A 34 -14.87 -1.41 -17.27
N ARG A 35 -14.90 -2.13 -16.14
CA ARG A 35 -15.38 -1.58 -14.85
C ARG A 35 -14.51 -0.40 -14.39
N VAL A 36 -13.19 -0.54 -14.40
CA VAL A 36 -12.20 0.51 -14.09
C VAL A 36 -12.38 1.73 -15.00
N LYS A 37 -12.45 1.53 -16.32
CA LYS A 37 -12.65 2.66 -17.26
C LYS A 37 -13.98 3.36 -17.03
N ALA A 38 -15.05 2.62 -16.76
CA ALA A 38 -16.34 3.21 -16.45
C ALA A 38 -16.29 4.04 -15.14
N LEU A 39 -15.63 3.53 -14.10
CA LEU A 39 -15.41 4.23 -12.84
C LEU A 39 -14.65 5.55 -13.04
N GLN A 40 -13.53 5.52 -13.75
CA GLN A 40 -12.73 6.71 -14.07
C GLN A 40 -13.56 7.78 -14.79
N LYS A 41 -14.40 7.37 -15.76
CA LYS A 41 -15.29 8.30 -16.47
C LYS A 41 -16.39 8.86 -15.56
N ILE A 42 -16.96 8.04 -14.68
CA ILE A 42 -17.95 8.49 -13.71
C ILE A 42 -17.34 9.51 -12.73
N ALA A 43 -16.19 9.18 -12.13
CA ALA A 43 -15.54 10.02 -11.14
C ALA A 43 -15.13 11.40 -11.71
N THR A 44 -14.69 11.43 -12.97
CA THR A 44 -14.30 12.69 -13.65
C THR A 44 -15.50 13.48 -14.19
N GLY A 45 -16.47 12.81 -14.82
CA GLY A 45 -17.60 13.48 -15.48
C GLY A 45 -18.80 13.79 -14.58
N TRP A 46 -18.94 13.07 -13.47
CA TRP A 46 -20.10 13.13 -12.58
C TRP A 46 -19.69 13.24 -11.11
N LYS A 47 -18.58 13.91 -10.81
CA LYS A 47 -18.08 14.11 -9.44
C LYS A 47 -19.15 14.68 -8.49
N ASN A 48 -19.98 15.61 -8.96
CA ASN A 48 -21.02 16.26 -8.16
C ASN A 48 -22.38 15.54 -8.22
N HIS A 49 -22.46 14.40 -8.92
CA HIS A 49 -23.69 13.62 -8.95
C HIS A 49 -23.85 12.84 -7.65
N GLN A 50 -25.04 12.90 -7.05
CA GLN A 50 -25.33 12.33 -5.72
C GLN A 50 -25.00 10.84 -5.60
N GLU A 51 -25.09 10.09 -6.70
CA GLU A 51 -24.84 8.64 -6.71
C GLU A 51 -23.36 8.26 -6.91
N THR A 52 -22.48 9.20 -7.24
CA THR A 52 -21.09 8.88 -7.60
C THR A 52 -20.30 8.38 -6.39
N LEU A 53 -20.26 9.13 -5.28
CA LEU A 53 -19.55 8.69 -4.09
C LEU A 53 -20.14 7.39 -3.49
N PRO A 54 -21.48 7.23 -3.36
CA PRO A 54 -22.08 5.95 -2.97
C PRO A 54 -21.67 4.78 -3.87
N LEU A 55 -21.62 4.97 -5.20
CA LEU A 55 -21.19 3.94 -6.13
C LEU A 55 -19.74 3.52 -5.88
N LEU A 56 -18.82 4.49 -5.72
CA LEU A 56 -17.41 4.20 -5.45
C LEU A 56 -17.24 3.45 -4.13
N LYS A 57 -17.90 3.90 -3.06
CA LYS A 57 -17.87 3.21 -1.75
C LYS A 57 -18.41 1.78 -1.85
N GLN A 58 -19.49 1.58 -2.61
CA GLN A 58 -20.04 0.25 -2.85
C GLN A 58 -19.01 -0.67 -3.51
N LEU A 59 -18.32 -0.18 -4.55
CA LEU A 59 -17.36 -0.99 -5.30
C LEU A 59 -16.11 -1.32 -4.48
N VAL A 60 -15.62 -0.40 -3.66
CA VAL A 60 -14.57 -0.69 -2.67
C VAL A 60 -15.00 -1.78 -1.67
N GLN A 61 -16.29 -1.91 -1.35
CA GLN A 61 -16.74 -2.90 -0.37
C GLN A 61 -17.06 -4.27 -0.98
N SER A 62 -17.54 -4.31 -2.22
CA SER A 62 -18.18 -5.52 -2.77
C SER A 62 -17.62 -6.01 -4.09
N ASP A 63 -16.75 -5.27 -4.80
CA ASP A 63 -16.21 -5.79 -6.07
C ASP A 63 -15.24 -6.96 -5.81
N ASP A 64 -15.32 -7.98 -6.65
CA ASP A 64 -14.51 -9.17 -6.51
C ASP A 64 -13.06 -8.97 -6.94
N ARG A 65 -12.81 -8.01 -7.84
CA ARG A 65 -11.47 -7.74 -8.36
C ARG A 65 -10.83 -6.60 -7.56
N SER A 66 -9.66 -6.87 -6.97
CA SER A 66 -8.89 -5.88 -6.19
C SER A 66 -8.58 -4.63 -7.00
N ASP A 67 -8.26 -4.75 -8.28
CA ASP A 67 -7.98 -3.61 -9.18
C ASP A 67 -9.14 -2.61 -9.25
N VAL A 68 -10.38 -3.11 -9.28
CA VAL A 68 -11.58 -2.25 -9.27
C VAL A 68 -11.73 -1.56 -7.92
N ARG A 69 -11.45 -2.28 -6.82
CA ARG A 69 -11.49 -1.70 -5.47
C ARG A 69 -10.41 -0.64 -5.27
N VAL A 70 -9.18 -0.90 -5.72
CA VAL A 70 -8.04 0.04 -5.71
C VAL A 70 -8.39 1.30 -6.50
N GLU A 71 -8.86 1.15 -7.74
CA GLU A 71 -9.29 2.28 -8.58
C GLU A 71 -10.38 3.10 -7.88
N ALA A 72 -11.43 2.44 -7.37
CA ALA A 72 -12.50 3.14 -6.66
C ALA A 72 -11.97 3.90 -5.43
N LEU A 73 -11.02 3.33 -4.69
CA LEU A 73 -10.37 3.98 -3.56
C LEU A 73 -9.58 5.22 -3.99
N GLN A 74 -8.78 5.12 -5.06
CA GLN A 74 -8.03 6.23 -5.64
C GLN A 74 -8.94 7.36 -6.10
N GLN A 75 -10.08 7.04 -6.73
CA GLN A 75 -11.08 8.03 -7.13
C GLN A 75 -11.74 8.71 -5.92
N ILE A 76 -12.03 7.96 -4.84
CA ILE A 76 -12.56 8.54 -3.59
C ILE A 76 -11.56 9.54 -3.02
N VAL A 77 -10.29 9.19 -2.92
CA VAL A 77 -9.27 10.11 -2.38
C VAL A 77 -9.11 11.33 -3.29
N THR A 78 -9.05 11.14 -4.60
CA THR A 78 -8.91 12.25 -5.56
C THR A 78 -10.09 13.23 -5.50
N GLY A 79 -11.32 12.70 -5.40
CA GLY A 79 -12.52 13.53 -5.43
C GLY A 79 -12.90 14.13 -4.08
N TRP A 80 -12.67 13.40 -2.98
CA TRP A 80 -13.28 13.65 -1.68
C TRP A 80 -12.27 13.63 -0.52
N LYS A 81 -10.98 13.89 -0.77
CA LYS A 81 -9.93 13.97 0.28
C LYS A 81 -10.29 14.84 1.48
N ASN A 82 -10.97 15.98 1.24
CA ASN A 82 -11.28 16.95 2.28
C ASN A 82 -12.49 16.57 3.13
N TYR A 83 -13.16 15.47 2.79
CA TYR A 83 -14.32 14.99 3.54
C TYR A 83 -13.80 14.17 4.73
N PRO A 84 -14.16 14.50 5.99
CA PRO A 84 -13.63 13.82 7.18
C PRO A 84 -13.81 12.30 7.14
N GLU A 85 -14.93 11.82 6.59
CA GLU A 85 -15.23 10.39 6.46
C GLU A 85 -14.31 9.65 5.50
N THR A 86 -13.61 10.34 4.60
CA THR A 86 -12.68 9.69 3.65
C THR A 86 -11.52 9.05 4.39
N LEU A 87 -10.96 9.70 5.41
CA LEU A 87 -9.89 9.11 6.21
C LEU A 87 -10.37 7.88 6.98
N GLU A 88 -11.54 7.96 7.61
CA GLU A 88 -12.09 6.82 8.37
C GLU A 88 -12.40 5.64 7.44
N PHE A 89 -12.88 5.91 6.23
CA PHE A 89 -13.09 4.89 5.21
C PHE A 89 -11.79 4.21 4.79
N LEU A 90 -10.70 4.96 4.58
CA LEU A 90 -9.38 4.40 4.27
C LEU A 90 -8.84 3.56 5.45
N LYS A 91 -8.99 4.03 6.68
CA LYS A 91 -8.57 3.27 7.88
C LYS A 91 -9.28 1.93 7.97
N GLN A 92 -10.57 1.89 7.64
CA GLN A 92 -11.32 0.64 7.55
C GLN A 92 -10.70 -0.30 6.50
N GLN A 93 -10.39 0.21 5.30
CA GLN A 93 -9.77 -0.63 4.26
C GLN A 93 -8.41 -1.19 4.69
N VAL A 94 -7.55 -0.38 5.34
CA VAL A 94 -6.28 -0.85 5.92
C VAL A 94 -6.48 -2.00 6.92
N GLN A 95 -7.60 -2.02 7.65
CA GLN A 95 -7.84 -2.99 8.72
C GLN A 95 -8.57 -4.26 8.25
N SER A 96 -9.44 -4.16 7.25
CA SER A 96 -10.39 -5.23 6.94
C SER A 96 -10.49 -5.65 5.48
N ASP A 97 -9.85 -4.97 4.50
CA ASP A 97 -9.92 -5.48 3.13
C ASP A 97 -9.20 -6.82 3.02
N ARG A 98 -9.85 -7.77 2.33
CA ARG A 98 -9.36 -9.14 2.13
C ARG A 98 -8.07 -9.21 1.32
N ASN A 99 -7.80 -8.25 0.45
CA ASN A 99 -6.66 -8.26 -0.47
C ASN A 99 -5.58 -7.26 -0.03
N SER A 100 -4.32 -7.69 -0.11
CA SER A 100 -3.12 -6.94 0.25
C SER A 100 -3.05 -5.59 -0.45
N ASP A 101 -3.30 -5.57 -1.76
CA ASP A 101 -3.11 -4.40 -2.61
C ASP A 101 -4.07 -3.29 -2.22
N VAL A 102 -5.31 -3.62 -1.88
CA VAL A 102 -6.27 -2.63 -1.38
C VAL A 102 -5.83 -2.06 -0.03
N ARG A 103 -5.34 -2.91 0.89
CA ARG A 103 -4.81 -2.44 2.19
C ARG A 103 -3.57 -1.56 1.99
N CYS A 104 -2.69 -1.93 1.08
CA CYS A 104 -1.49 -1.17 0.71
C CYS A 104 -1.83 0.17 0.08
N GLU A 105 -2.71 0.20 -0.92
CA GLU A 105 -3.19 1.44 -1.53
C GLU A 105 -3.79 2.35 -0.47
N ALA A 106 -4.70 1.84 0.37
CA ALA A 106 -5.30 2.62 1.46
C ALA A 106 -4.24 3.20 2.40
N LEU A 107 -3.25 2.40 2.78
CA LEU A 107 -2.16 2.80 3.65
C LEU A 107 -1.27 3.87 2.99
N GLN A 108 -0.92 3.71 1.71
CA GLN A 108 -0.11 4.66 0.94
C GLN A 108 -0.86 6.00 0.79
N GLN A 109 -2.16 5.97 0.50
CA GLN A 109 -3.01 7.18 0.45
C GLN A 109 -3.04 7.90 1.80
N ILE A 110 -3.15 7.17 2.92
CA ILE A 110 -3.08 7.77 4.27
C ILE A 110 -1.71 8.39 4.52
N VAL A 111 -0.64 7.67 4.19
CA VAL A 111 0.74 8.13 4.38
C VAL A 111 1.00 9.42 3.58
N THR A 112 0.52 9.53 2.36
CA THR A 112 0.73 10.74 1.54
C THR A 112 -0.24 11.86 1.91
N GLY A 113 -1.50 11.54 2.20
CA GLY A 113 -2.59 12.50 2.30
C GLY A 113 -2.86 13.06 3.70
N TRP A 114 -2.55 12.33 4.76
CA TRP A 114 -2.95 12.66 6.15
C TRP A 114 -1.77 12.67 7.12
N LYS A 115 -0.62 13.16 6.64
CA LYS A 115 0.66 13.11 7.37
C LYS A 115 0.65 13.67 8.80
N ASN A 116 -0.19 14.67 9.08
CA ASN A 116 -0.25 15.35 10.38
C ASN A 116 -1.49 14.98 11.20
N HIS A 117 -2.28 14.00 10.76
CA HIS A 117 -3.47 13.60 11.48
C HIS A 117 -3.10 12.85 12.77
N PRO A 118 -3.79 13.06 13.90
CA PRO A 118 -3.56 12.28 15.11
C PRO A 118 -3.80 10.77 14.87
N GLY A 119 -3.06 9.93 15.58
CA GLY A 119 -3.23 8.47 15.58
C GLY A 119 -2.56 7.74 14.41
N MET A 120 -1.89 8.42 13.47
CA MET A 120 -1.25 7.76 12.32
C MET A 120 -0.15 6.78 12.74
N PHE A 121 0.67 7.13 13.75
CA PHE A 121 1.67 6.21 14.28
C PHE A 121 1.04 4.88 14.72
N GLN A 122 -0.06 4.93 15.48
CA GLN A 122 -0.71 3.73 16.01
C GLN A 122 -1.33 2.87 14.90
N LEU A 123 -1.90 3.50 13.87
CA LEU A 123 -2.41 2.81 12.69
C LEU A 123 -1.29 2.04 11.99
N PHE A 124 -0.17 2.71 11.67
CA PHE A 124 0.96 2.07 10.99
C PHE A 124 1.58 1.00 11.87
N TYR A 125 1.73 1.26 13.18
CA TYR A 125 2.30 0.31 14.12
C TYR A 125 1.48 -0.99 14.17
N ASN A 126 0.15 -0.87 14.22
CA ASN A 126 -0.74 -2.03 14.21
C ASN A 126 -0.65 -2.80 12.89
N CYS A 127 -0.63 -2.10 11.75
CA CYS A 127 -0.47 -2.74 10.44
C CYS A 127 0.87 -3.49 10.35
N ALA A 128 1.99 -2.82 10.66
CA ALA A 128 3.32 -3.43 10.66
C ALA A 128 3.42 -4.68 11.55
N LEU A 129 2.69 -4.70 12.67
CA LEU A 129 2.76 -5.79 13.64
C LEU A 129 1.79 -6.95 13.34
N LYS A 130 0.58 -6.65 12.85
CA LYS A 130 -0.57 -7.58 12.88
C LYS A 130 -1.22 -7.84 11.52
N ASP A 131 -0.84 -7.13 10.45
CA ASP A 131 -1.47 -7.36 9.15
C ASP A 131 -1.36 -8.84 8.75
N PRO A 132 -2.46 -9.47 8.27
CA PRO A 132 -2.52 -10.90 8.04
C PRO A 132 -1.89 -11.33 6.71
N TYR A 133 -1.16 -10.45 6.01
CA TYR A 133 -0.54 -10.76 4.72
C TYR A 133 0.18 -12.11 4.73
N GLN A 134 -0.16 -12.90 3.72
CA GLN A 134 0.47 -14.17 3.37
C GLN A 134 1.11 -13.98 2.01
N HIS A 135 2.34 -14.47 1.85
CA HIS A 135 3.05 -14.37 0.59
C HIS A 135 2.26 -15.14 -0.47
N PRO A 136 1.78 -14.51 -1.55
CA PRO A 136 1.19 -15.24 -2.66
C PRO A 136 2.27 -16.15 -3.26
N ASP A 137 1.88 -17.30 -3.81
CA ASP A 137 2.84 -18.24 -4.41
C ASP A 137 3.87 -17.51 -5.29
N ALA A 138 5.13 -17.96 -5.25
CA ALA A 138 6.34 -17.26 -5.74
C ALA A 138 6.31 -16.76 -7.21
N PHE A 139 5.23 -17.03 -7.94
CA PHE A 139 4.98 -16.55 -9.30
C PHE A 139 4.45 -15.11 -9.38
N PHE A 140 3.86 -14.56 -8.31
CA PHE A 140 3.28 -13.20 -8.34
C PHE A 140 4.20 -12.16 -7.68
N LEU A 141 5.13 -11.61 -8.47
CA LEU A 141 6.13 -10.61 -8.04
C LEU A 141 5.58 -9.18 -7.86
N GLY A 142 4.28 -9.02 -7.64
CA GLY A 142 3.60 -7.70 -7.70
C GLY A 142 2.84 -7.25 -6.46
N GLU A 143 2.55 -8.14 -5.50
CA GLU A 143 1.75 -7.76 -4.33
C GLU A 143 2.61 -7.07 -3.27
N ASP A 144 2.21 -5.85 -2.90
CA ASP A 144 2.86 -5.12 -1.83
C ASP A 144 2.41 -5.68 -0.48
N ASN A 145 3.38 -5.95 0.41
CA ASN A 145 3.11 -6.38 1.78
C ASN A 145 2.77 -5.16 2.66
N PRO A 146 1.56 -5.07 3.27
CA PRO A 146 1.17 -3.93 4.10
C PRO A 146 2.08 -3.74 5.32
N ARG A 147 2.65 -4.82 5.87
CA ARG A 147 3.61 -4.73 6.98
C ARG A 147 4.87 -3.97 6.55
N ARG A 148 5.37 -4.24 5.33
CA ARG A 148 6.53 -3.57 4.73
C ARG A 148 6.26 -2.08 4.54
N VAL A 149 5.14 -1.74 3.92
CA VAL A 149 4.73 -0.34 3.67
C VAL A 149 4.59 0.44 5.00
N ALA A 150 3.99 -0.18 6.01
CA ALA A 150 3.84 0.42 7.33
C ALA A 150 5.19 0.63 8.03
N LEU A 151 6.12 -0.32 7.94
CA LEU A 151 7.47 -0.17 8.49
C LEU A 151 8.24 0.96 7.83
N GLU A 152 8.17 1.08 6.51
CA GLU A 152 8.78 2.19 5.78
C GLU A 152 8.21 3.54 6.24
N ALA A 153 6.88 3.64 6.35
CA ALA A 153 6.22 4.85 6.82
C ALA A 153 6.65 5.23 8.24
N ILE A 154 6.75 4.24 9.16
CA ILE A 154 7.19 4.47 10.53
C ILE A 154 8.64 4.93 10.59
N ALA A 155 9.54 4.23 9.90
CA ALA A 155 10.97 4.55 9.92
C ALA A 155 11.24 5.95 9.36
N LYS A 156 10.52 6.34 8.29
CA LYS A 156 10.68 7.66 7.66
C LYS A 156 10.08 8.80 8.49
N LYS A 157 8.91 8.60 9.10
CA LYS A 157 8.15 9.68 9.73
C LYS A 157 8.34 9.79 11.23
N TYR A 158 8.65 8.68 11.89
CA TYR A 158 8.75 8.60 13.34
C TYR A 158 10.07 7.97 13.80
N PRO A 159 11.24 8.37 13.26
CA PRO A 159 12.52 7.74 13.63
C PRO A 159 12.82 7.90 15.13
N ASN A 160 12.44 9.04 15.72
CA ASN A 160 12.70 9.34 17.13
C ASN A 160 11.61 8.82 18.09
N HIS A 161 10.55 8.19 17.57
CA HIS A 161 9.51 7.65 18.43
C HIS A 161 10.05 6.41 19.17
N PRO A 162 9.88 6.29 20.51
CA PRO A 162 10.54 5.25 21.31
C PRO A 162 10.18 3.82 20.91
N LYS A 163 9.02 3.61 20.27
CA LYS A 163 8.58 2.29 19.77
C LYS A 163 9.08 1.93 18.36
N THR A 164 9.71 2.86 17.63
CA THR A 164 10.13 2.64 16.24
C THR A 164 11.26 1.61 16.14
N LEU A 165 12.39 1.85 16.81
CA LEU A 165 13.50 0.91 16.78
C LEU A 165 13.13 -0.47 17.35
N PRO A 166 12.41 -0.58 18.49
CA PRO A 166 11.91 -1.86 18.98
C PRO A 166 11.03 -2.61 17.97
N LEU A 167 10.12 -1.92 17.27
CA LEU A 167 9.30 -2.53 16.22
C LEU A 167 10.16 -3.05 15.07
N LEU A 168 11.08 -2.23 14.55
CA LEU A 168 11.98 -2.65 13.48
C LEU A 168 12.83 -3.85 13.89
N LYS A 169 13.42 -3.83 15.09
CA LYS A 169 14.23 -4.96 15.61
C LYS A 169 13.39 -6.23 15.73
N ASN A 170 12.12 -6.11 16.15
CA ASN A 170 11.20 -7.24 16.24
C ASN A 170 10.89 -7.82 14.86
N ARG A 171 10.55 -6.96 13.89
CA ARG A 171 10.22 -7.38 12.53
C ARG A 171 11.41 -7.97 11.79
N ALA A 172 12.59 -7.37 11.89
CA ALA A 172 13.84 -7.91 11.32
C ALA A 172 14.16 -9.34 11.79
N LYS A 173 13.79 -9.70 13.03
CA LYS A 173 14.07 -11.02 13.60
C LYS A 173 12.97 -12.06 13.36
N LYS A 174 11.71 -11.63 13.32
CA LYS A 174 10.57 -12.53 13.52
C LYS A 174 9.44 -12.36 12.51
N ASP A 175 9.52 -11.42 11.58
CA ASP A 175 8.46 -11.34 10.56
C ASP A 175 8.48 -12.61 9.70
N PRO A 176 7.34 -13.25 9.44
CA PRO A 176 7.29 -14.44 8.60
C PRO A 176 7.76 -14.14 7.16
N ASP A 177 7.57 -12.91 6.70
CA ASP A 177 7.93 -12.50 5.34
C ASP A 177 9.37 -11.94 5.29
N GLU A 178 10.19 -12.52 4.43
CA GLU A 178 11.59 -12.14 4.23
C GLU A 178 11.75 -10.72 3.66
N ASN A 179 10.84 -10.24 2.82
CA ASN A 179 10.89 -8.86 2.34
C ASN A 179 10.69 -7.89 3.50
N VAL A 180 9.80 -8.19 4.44
CA VAL A 180 9.60 -7.39 5.66
C VAL A 180 10.83 -7.44 6.56
N ARG A 181 11.45 -8.61 6.74
CA ARG A 181 12.69 -8.74 7.51
C ARG A 181 13.82 -7.93 6.88
N SER A 182 14.05 -8.06 5.58
CA SER A 182 15.06 -7.30 4.83
C SER A 182 14.82 -5.80 4.93
N GLU A 183 13.59 -5.34 4.73
CA GLU A 183 13.25 -3.92 4.85
C GLU A 183 13.54 -3.38 6.24
N ALA A 184 13.17 -4.11 7.30
CA ALA A 184 13.47 -3.70 8.67
C ALA A 184 14.98 -3.58 8.92
N ILE A 185 15.78 -4.51 8.40
CA ILE A 185 17.26 -4.47 8.47
C ILE A 185 17.80 -3.24 7.76
N LYS A 186 17.35 -2.95 6.53
CA LYS A 186 17.75 -1.75 5.76
C LYS A 186 17.45 -0.47 6.54
N ARG A 187 16.26 -0.36 7.13
CA ARG A 187 15.86 0.83 7.90
C ARG A 187 16.67 0.99 9.18
N ILE A 188 16.97 -0.10 9.90
CA ILE A 188 17.81 -0.07 11.10
C ILE A 188 19.22 0.40 10.74
N ALA A 189 19.84 -0.22 9.74
CA ALA A 189 21.19 0.11 9.32
C ALA A 189 21.34 1.60 8.91
N ASN A 190 20.35 2.13 8.21
CA ASN A 190 20.38 3.51 7.75
C ASN A 190 20.04 4.54 8.86
N GLY A 191 19.11 4.21 9.75
CA GLY A 191 18.58 5.17 10.74
C GLY A 191 19.31 5.18 12.08
N TRP A 192 20.03 4.11 12.45
CA TRP A 192 20.65 3.94 13.77
C TRP A 192 22.12 3.51 13.67
N LYS A 193 22.81 3.89 12.60
CA LYS A 193 24.23 3.55 12.37
C LYS A 193 25.17 3.90 13.53
N ASP A 194 24.85 4.95 14.28
CA ASP A 194 25.70 5.46 15.38
C ASP A 194 25.41 4.75 16.73
N ASP A 195 24.38 3.89 16.81
CA ASP A 195 24.12 3.05 17.99
C ASP A 195 25.06 1.83 17.96
N PRO A 196 25.98 1.70 18.95
CA PRO A 196 27.00 0.65 18.95
C PRO A 196 26.40 -0.76 19.02
N GLY A 197 25.16 -0.90 19.50
CA GLY A 197 24.45 -2.17 19.53
C GLY A 197 23.95 -2.64 18.16
N ILE A 198 23.92 -1.78 17.14
CA ILE A 198 23.35 -2.12 15.84
C ILE A 198 24.24 -3.08 15.06
N PHE A 199 25.57 -2.92 15.10
CA PHE A 199 26.48 -3.86 14.42
C PHE A 199 26.23 -5.31 14.86
N ASN A 200 26.21 -5.55 16.17
CA ASN A 200 25.96 -6.88 16.74
C ASN A 200 24.54 -7.36 16.44
N PHE A 201 23.56 -6.45 16.41
CA PHE A 201 22.19 -6.80 16.03
C PHE A 201 22.10 -7.30 14.58
N LEU A 202 22.71 -6.59 13.62
CA LEU A 202 22.71 -6.97 12.21
C LEU A 202 23.45 -8.31 12.00
N GLY A 203 24.58 -8.50 12.69
CA GLY A 203 25.32 -9.78 12.65
C GLY A 203 24.45 -10.96 13.09
N ASN A 204 23.70 -10.79 14.18
CA ASN A 204 22.75 -11.81 14.64
C ASN A 204 21.63 -12.08 13.62
N CYS A 205 21.09 -11.05 12.97
CA CYS A 205 20.11 -11.22 11.89
C CYS A 205 20.69 -12.04 10.73
N ALA A 206 21.94 -11.78 10.32
CA ALA A 206 22.59 -12.55 9.25
C ALA A 206 22.82 -14.03 9.61
N LEU A 207 23.11 -14.33 10.88
CA LEU A 207 23.39 -15.68 11.36
C LEU A 207 22.13 -16.51 11.62
N GLN A 208 21.05 -15.87 12.06
CA GLN A 208 19.84 -16.56 12.55
C GLN A 208 18.68 -16.54 11.54
N ASP A 209 18.84 -15.91 10.37
CA ASP A 209 17.73 -15.83 9.42
C ASP A 209 17.28 -17.23 8.95
N PRO A 210 15.98 -17.54 9.03
CA PRO A 210 15.46 -18.87 8.68
C PRO A 210 15.37 -19.11 7.17
N PHE A 211 15.65 -18.11 6.32
CA PHE A 211 15.61 -18.26 4.87
C PHE A 211 16.75 -19.17 4.39
N LYS A 212 16.39 -20.41 4.05
CA LYS A 212 17.33 -21.51 3.75
C LYS A 212 17.68 -21.69 2.27
N ASN A 213 17.02 -21.03 1.33
CA ASN A 213 17.28 -21.25 -0.09
C ASN A 213 18.50 -20.44 -0.56
N LYS A 214 19.63 -21.13 -0.68
CA LYS A 214 20.88 -20.61 -1.25
C LYS A 214 20.83 -20.47 -2.77
N ASP A 215 19.93 -21.21 -3.44
CA ASP A 215 19.96 -21.38 -4.90
C ASP A 215 18.94 -20.53 -5.68
N ASP A 216 17.94 -19.94 -5.00
CA ASP A 216 16.88 -19.12 -5.64
C ASP A 216 17.11 -17.61 -5.50
N SER A 217 18.37 -17.17 -5.39
CA SER A 217 18.71 -15.76 -5.16
C SER A 217 18.17 -14.79 -6.22
N TYR A 218 17.88 -15.29 -7.42
CA TYR A 218 17.26 -14.52 -8.52
C TYR A 218 15.75 -14.35 -8.36
N LEU A 219 15.07 -15.23 -7.63
CA LEU A 219 13.63 -15.15 -7.37
C LEU A 219 13.33 -14.23 -6.17
N PHE A 220 14.29 -14.06 -5.25
CA PHE A 220 14.10 -13.30 -4.02
C PHE A 220 15.19 -12.22 -3.86
N PRO A 221 15.06 -11.06 -4.53
CA PRO A 221 16.05 -9.99 -4.48
C PRO A 221 16.26 -9.40 -3.06
N ASN A 222 15.32 -9.62 -2.14
CA ASN A 222 15.35 -9.08 -0.78
C ASN A 222 15.68 -10.14 0.28
N ASN A 223 16.82 -10.82 0.12
CA ASN A 223 17.31 -11.76 1.13
C ASN A 223 17.78 -11.01 2.41
N PRO A 224 17.20 -11.28 3.60
CA PRO A 224 17.55 -10.58 4.85
C PRO A 224 19.00 -10.78 5.28
N ARG A 225 19.54 -11.99 5.06
CA ARG A 225 20.94 -12.31 5.37
C ARG A 225 21.89 -11.50 4.49
N LYS A 226 21.67 -11.47 3.18
CA LYS A 226 22.45 -10.65 2.24
C LYS A 226 22.40 -9.18 2.65
N THR A 227 21.18 -8.69 2.91
CA THR A 227 20.94 -7.31 3.34
C THR A 227 21.73 -6.93 4.60
N ALA A 228 21.74 -7.80 5.61
CA ALA A 228 22.47 -7.55 6.85
C ALA A 228 24.00 -7.54 6.63
N LEU A 229 24.53 -8.44 5.80
CA LEU A 229 25.95 -8.49 5.49
C LEU A 229 26.41 -7.26 4.71
N GLU A 230 25.62 -6.81 3.73
CA GLU A 230 25.89 -5.58 2.97
C GLU A 230 25.89 -4.36 3.89
N ALA A 231 24.88 -4.22 4.76
CA ALA A 231 24.80 -3.14 5.73
C ALA A 231 26.02 -3.10 6.69
N ILE A 232 26.53 -4.27 7.09
CA ILE A 232 27.73 -4.37 7.93
C ILE A 232 28.99 -3.98 7.15
N ALA A 233 29.11 -4.40 5.89
CA ALA A 233 30.25 -4.08 5.04
C ALA A 233 30.33 -2.57 4.77
N ASP A 234 29.21 -1.94 4.43
CA ASP A 234 29.12 -0.50 4.18
C ASP A 234 29.48 0.34 5.42
N ALA A 235 29.18 -0.16 6.62
CA ALA A 235 29.53 0.51 7.87
C ALA A 235 31.04 0.49 8.16
N LYS A 236 31.82 -0.45 7.59
CA LYS A 236 33.28 -0.52 7.76
C LYS A 236 34.06 0.38 6.81
N LEU A 237 33.44 0.85 5.73
CA LEU A 237 34.08 1.65 4.68
C LEU A 237 33.98 3.18 4.94
N ARG A 238 33.46 3.59 6.09
CA ARG A 238 33.27 5.00 6.49
C ARG A 238 34.06 5.29 7.75
#